data_AF-A0A3N5ELI1-F1
#
_entry.id   AF-A0A3N5ELI1-F1
#
_cell.length_a   1.000
_cell.length_b   1.000
_cell.length_c   1.000
_cell.angle_alpha   90.00
_cell.angle_beta   90.00
_cell.angle_gamma   90.00
#
_symmetry.space_group_name_H-M   'P 1'
#
loop_
_entity.id
_entity.type
_entity.pdbx_description
1 polymer ?
#
loop_
_entity_poly.entity_id
_entity_poly.type
_entity_poly.pdbx_seq_one_letter_code
_entity_poly.pdbx_strand_id
1 'polypeptide(L)'
;RRQNADGGWGETAESYIRPELAGRGVSIPSQTAWALLALFAAGHITGSVVDGGIAYLLSTQRADGSWEDGFWNGTGFPRVFYLKYHLYARYFPLWALGVYRRAHA
;
A
#
# COMPACT_ATOMS: atom_id res chain seq x y z
N ARG A 1 -9.73 -7.24 -8.78
CA ARG A 1 -8.76 -8.04 -7.98
C ARG A 1 -7.35 -7.67 -8.40
N ARG A 2 -6.62 -6.93 -7.55
CA ARG A 2 -5.24 -6.45 -7.81
C ARG A 2 -4.30 -6.67 -6.62
N GLN A 3 -4.77 -7.38 -5.59
CA GLN A 3 -3.93 -7.77 -4.46
C GLN A 3 -2.94 -8.83 -4.92
N ASN A 4 -1.69 -8.70 -4.48
CA ASN A 4 -0.63 -9.65 -4.75
C ASN A 4 -0.76 -10.88 -3.85
N ALA A 5 -0.05 -11.96 -4.20
CA ALA A 5 -0.08 -13.21 -3.44
C ALA A 5 0.47 -13.07 -2.01
N ASP A 6 1.30 -12.06 -1.76
CA ASP A 6 1.84 -11.71 -0.43
C ASP A 6 0.84 -10.91 0.44
N GLY A 7 -0.36 -10.63 -0.08
CA GLY A 7 -1.39 -9.85 0.60
C GLY A 7 -1.27 -8.33 0.40
N GLY A 8 -0.17 -7.83 -0.14
CA GLY A 8 0.02 -6.40 -0.40
C GLY A 8 -0.55 -5.92 -1.73
N TRP A 9 -0.40 -4.62 -1.97
CA TRP A 9 -0.65 -3.98 -3.27
C TRP A 9 0.58 -3.19 -3.69
N GLY A 10 0.78 -3.17 -5.01
CA GLY A 10 1.84 -2.42 -5.65
C GLY A 10 1.43 -1.96 -7.04
N GLU A 11 1.92 -0.80 -7.46
CA GLU A 11 1.83 -0.26 -8.80
C GLU A 11 3.16 0.37 -9.20
N THR A 12 3.74 -0.12 -10.30
CA THR A 12 4.95 0.47 -10.86
C THR A 12 4.66 1.77 -11.61
N ALA A 13 5.62 2.71 -11.56
CA ALA A 13 5.60 3.95 -12.33
C ALA A 13 5.46 3.74 -13.87
N GLU A 14 5.78 2.55 -14.37
CA GLU A 14 5.58 2.19 -15.77
C GLU A 14 4.09 2.14 -16.17
N SER A 15 3.15 2.06 -15.22
CA SER A 15 1.71 2.06 -15.51
C SER A 15 1.24 3.34 -16.20
N TYR A 16 1.97 4.45 -16.04
CA TYR A 16 1.72 5.68 -16.79
C TYR A 16 1.93 5.53 -18.31
N ILE A 17 2.74 4.54 -18.73
CA ILE A 17 3.05 4.24 -20.14
C ILE A 17 2.29 3.01 -20.61
N ARG A 18 2.19 1.99 -19.75
CA ARG A 18 1.64 0.66 -20.03
C ARG A 18 0.37 0.41 -19.21
N PRO A 19 -0.82 0.68 -19.76
CA PRO A 19 -2.09 0.55 -19.03
C PRO A 19 -2.36 -0.85 -18.46
N GLU A 20 -1.80 -1.89 -19.05
CA GLU A 20 -1.86 -3.27 -18.56
C GLU A 20 -1.22 -3.44 -17.18
N LEU A 21 -0.31 -2.54 -16.80
CA LEU A 21 0.33 -2.49 -15.49
C LEU A 21 -0.45 -1.66 -14.46
N ALA A 22 -1.62 -1.11 -14.79
CA ALA A 22 -2.43 -0.35 -13.84
C ALA A 22 -2.72 -1.18 -12.58
N GLY A 23 -2.36 -0.65 -11.42
CA GLY A 23 -2.44 -1.36 -10.14
C GLY A 23 -1.67 -2.68 -10.08
N ARG A 24 -0.56 -2.81 -10.82
CA ARG A 24 0.34 -3.98 -10.78
C ARG A 24 1.77 -3.56 -10.50
N GLY A 25 2.44 -4.28 -9.61
CA GLY A 25 3.81 -4.04 -9.20
C GLY A 25 4.13 -4.85 -7.95
N VAL A 26 5.41 -4.83 -7.54
CA VAL A 26 5.82 -5.39 -6.25
C VAL A 26 5.08 -4.66 -5.14
N SER A 27 4.55 -5.39 -4.16
CA SER A 27 3.88 -4.78 -3.01
C SER A 27 4.81 -3.79 -2.32
N ILE A 28 4.28 -2.61 -1.99
CA ILE A 28 4.99 -1.65 -1.13
C ILE A 28 4.06 -1.20 0.01
N PRO A 29 4.61 -0.93 1.21
CA PRO A 29 3.84 -0.52 2.37
C PRO A 29 2.87 0.65 2.12
N SER A 30 3.30 1.72 1.44
CA SER A 30 2.43 2.87 1.20
C SER A 30 1.21 2.56 0.32
N GLN A 31 1.42 1.89 -0.81
CA GLN A 31 0.34 1.52 -1.74
C GLN A 31 -0.59 0.45 -1.15
N THR A 32 -0.06 -0.48 -0.35
CA THR A 32 -0.88 -1.43 0.42
C THR A 32 -1.79 -0.70 1.41
N ALA A 33 -1.23 0.27 2.13
CA ALA A 33 -2.01 1.10 3.04
C ALA A 33 -3.08 1.94 2.33
N TRP A 34 -2.80 2.47 1.13
CA TRP A 34 -3.80 3.17 0.33
C TRP A 34 -4.96 2.27 -0.09
N ALA A 35 -4.65 1.06 -0.55
CA ALA A 35 -5.66 0.08 -0.93
C ALA A 35 -6.56 -0.28 0.26
N LEU A 36 -5.97 -0.52 1.45
CA LEU A 36 -6.71 -0.76 2.69
C LEU A 36 -7.59 0.43 3.07
N LEU A 37 -7.04 1.65 3.09
CA LEU A 37 -7.80 2.86 3.42
C LEU A 37 -8.98 3.07 2.45
N ALA A 38 -8.80 2.77 1.15
CA ALA A 38 -9.87 2.83 0.17
C ALA A 38 -10.96 1.77 0.43
N LEU A 39 -10.57 0.54 0.78
CA LEU A 39 -11.51 -0.51 1.17
C LEU A 39 -12.30 -0.12 2.42
N PHE A 40 -11.62 0.44 3.43
CA PHE A 40 -12.25 0.91 4.67
C PHE A 40 -13.25 2.03 4.40
N ALA A 41 -12.88 3.00 3.56
CA ALA A 41 -13.77 4.08 3.15
C ALA A 41 -15.01 3.58 2.40
N ALA A 42 -14.91 2.45 1.71
CA ALA A 42 -16.03 1.78 1.04
C ALA A 42 -16.85 0.85 1.97
N GLY A 43 -16.55 0.80 3.27
CA GLY A 43 -17.24 -0.07 4.23
C GLY A 43 -16.74 -1.52 4.27
N HIS A 44 -15.67 -1.84 3.54
CA HIS A 44 -15.05 -3.17 3.55
C HIS A 44 -13.90 -3.20 4.56
N ILE A 45 -14.22 -3.49 5.83
CA ILE A 45 -13.23 -3.51 6.92
C ILE A 45 -12.86 -4.90 7.43
N THR A 46 -13.52 -5.95 6.93
CA THR A 46 -13.26 -7.35 7.29
C THR A 46 -13.11 -8.22 6.05
N GLY A 47 -12.60 -9.44 6.25
CA GLY A 47 -12.53 -10.48 5.24
C GLY A 47 -11.13 -10.66 4.65
N SER A 48 -10.93 -11.77 3.95
CA SER A 48 -9.59 -12.28 3.61
C SER A 48 -8.70 -11.30 2.85
N VAL A 49 -9.28 -10.40 2.05
CA VAL A 49 -8.55 -9.36 1.33
C VAL A 49 -7.98 -8.33 2.28
N VAL A 50 -8.78 -7.86 3.24
CA VAL A 50 -8.32 -6.93 4.28
C VAL A 50 -7.30 -7.63 5.17
N ASP A 51 -7.61 -8.85 5.63
CA ASP A 51 -6.73 -9.61 6.52
C ASP A 51 -5.36 -9.85 5.88
N GLY A 52 -5.32 -10.16 4.57
CA GLY A 52 -4.07 -10.29 3.82
C GLY A 52 -3.27 -8.99 3.76
N GLY A 53 -3.92 -7.84 3.56
CA GLY A 53 -3.25 -6.53 3.56
C GLY A 53 -2.72 -6.15 4.94
N ILE A 54 -3.48 -6.41 6.00
CA ILE A 54 -3.04 -6.18 7.38
C ILE A 54 -1.86 -7.09 7.71
N ALA A 55 -1.93 -8.38 7.37
CA ALA A 55 -0.84 -9.33 7.57
C ALA A 55 0.43 -8.92 6.82
N TYR A 56 0.30 -8.43 5.58
CA TYR A 56 1.43 -7.87 4.82
C TYR A 56 2.08 -6.69 5.55
N LEU A 57 1.29 -5.72 6.03
CA LEU A 57 1.86 -4.58 6.77
C LEU A 57 2.54 -5.04 8.06
N LEU A 58 1.95 -5.94 8.83
CA LEU A 58 2.57 -6.43 10.07
C LEU A 58 3.85 -7.24 9.80
N SER A 59 3.88 -8.06 8.75
CA SER A 59 5.04 -8.91 8.43
C SER A 59 6.21 -8.13 7.82
N THR A 60 5.94 -6.99 7.19
CA THR A 60 6.97 -6.12 6.56
C THR A 60 7.41 -4.97 7.46
N GLN A 61 6.85 -4.86 8.67
CA GLN A 61 7.29 -3.89 9.66
C GLN A 61 8.71 -4.23 10.13
N ARG A 62 9.58 -3.22 10.19
CA ARG A 62 10.94 -3.36 10.71
C ARG A 62 10.96 -3.43 12.24
N ALA A 63 12.09 -3.88 12.77
CA ALA A 63 12.34 -3.92 14.21
C ALA A 63 12.23 -2.55 14.90
N ASP A 64 12.49 -1.45 14.18
CA ASP A 64 12.32 -0.08 14.69
C ASP A 64 10.88 0.43 14.61
N GLY A 65 9.94 -0.41 14.19
CA GLY A 65 8.53 -0.08 14.01
C GLY A 65 8.19 0.66 12.72
N SER A 66 9.19 0.96 11.88
CA SER A 66 8.98 1.63 10.60
C SER A 66 8.75 0.67 9.43
N TRP A 67 8.44 1.23 8.27
CA TRP A 67 8.48 0.54 6.97
C TRP A 67 9.30 1.36 5.97
N GLU A 68 9.61 0.77 4.82
CA GLU A 68 10.14 1.48 3.65
C GLU A 68 9.53 0.92 2.38
N ASP A 69 9.32 1.82 1.43
CA ASP A 69 9.02 1.44 0.06
C ASP A 69 10.32 1.22 -0.70
N GLY A 70 10.47 0.04 -1.30
CA GLY A 70 11.63 -0.29 -2.15
C GLY A 70 11.71 0.52 -3.44
N PHE A 71 10.60 1.14 -3.86
CA PHE A 71 10.46 1.83 -5.13
C PHE A 71 9.91 3.26 -4.98
N TRP A 72 9.91 4.02 -6.07
CA TRP A 72 9.23 5.31 -6.15
C TRP A 72 7.73 5.14 -5.89
N ASN A 73 7.20 6.02 -5.06
CA ASN A 73 5.83 5.94 -4.53
C ASN A 73 5.09 7.27 -4.74
N GLY A 74 5.63 8.16 -5.56
CA GLY A 74 5.01 9.42 -5.93
C GLY A 74 5.36 9.80 -7.35
N THR A 75 4.54 10.68 -7.92
CA THR A 75 4.70 11.17 -9.29
C THR A 75 4.82 12.68 -9.25
N GLY A 76 5.91 13.21 -9.79
CA GLY A 76 6.01 14.64 -10.06
C GLY A 76 5.40 14.96 -11.42
N PHE A 77 5.98 14.39 -12.49
CA PHE A 77 5.48 14.51 -13.85
C PHE A 77 5.34 13.11 -14.48
N PRO A 78 4.11 12.66 -14.82
CA PRO A 78 3.90 11.36 -15.43
C PRO A 78 4.85 11.10 -16.60
N ARG A 79 5.49 9.93 -16.63
CA ARG A 79 6.43 9.46 -17.68
C ARG A 79 7.78 10.16 -17.74
N VAL A 80 8.01 11.19 -16.93
CA VAL A 80 9.22 12.04 -17.03
C VAL A 80 9.93 12.16 -15.69
N PHE A 81 9.20 12.19 -14.57
CA PHE A 81 9.79 12.43 -13.26
C PHE A 81 8.97 11.81 -12.12
N TYR A 82 9.61 10.95 -11.33
CA TYR A 82 9.00 10.23 -10.21
C TYR A 82 9.67 10.58 -8.90
N LEU A 83 8.92 10.52 -7.81
CA LEU A 83 9.31 10.95 -6.48
C LEU A 83 9.37 9.77 -5.51
N LYS A 84 10.26 9.87 -4.53
CA LYS A 84 10.29 8.99 -3.36
C LYS A 84 9.96 9.80 -2.11
N TYR A 85 8.72 9.73 -1.66
CA TYR A 85 8.31 10.29 -0.39
C TYR A 85 8.64 9.29 0.72
N HIS A 86 9.79 9.44 1.36
CA HIS A 86 10.27 8.50 2.38
C HIS A 86 9.30 8.29 3.55
N LEU A 87 8.52 9.32 3.90
CA LEU A 87 7.59 9.23 5.02
C LEU A 87 6.29 8.50 4.69
N TYR A 88 5.94 8.33 3.41
CA TYR A 88 4.70 7.63 3.00
C TYR A 88 4.66 6.21 3.57
N ALA A 89 5.78 5.49 3.48
CA ALA A 89 5.91 4.16 4.04
C ALA A 89 5.69 4.14 5.56
N ARG A 90 5.88 5.24 6.29
CA ARG A 90 5.72 5.26 7.74
C ARG A 90 4.30 5.60 8.16
N TYR A 91 3.79 6.73 7.70
CA TYR A 91 2.52 7.23 8.25
C TYR A 91 1.28 6.60 7.59
N PHE A 92 1.34 6.16 6.33
CA PHE A 92 0.17 5.51 5.71
C PHE A 92 -0.12 4.14 6.32
N PRO A 93 0.86 3.22 6.51
CA PRO A 93 0.64 1.98 7.23
C PRO A 93 0.14 2.19 8.65
N LEU A 94 0.74 3.14 9.39
CA LEU A 94 0.28 3.46 10.74
C LEU A 94 -1.17 3.95 10.75
N TRP A 95 -1.57 4.77 9.78
CA TRP A 95 -2.94 5.23 9.62
C TRP A 95 -3.89 4.07 9.32
N ALA A 96 -3.56 3.22 8.33
CA ALA A 96 -4.38 2.06 7.97
C ALA A 96 -4.58 1.10 9.16
N LEU A 97 -3.50 0.73 9.86
CA LEU A 97 -3.55 -0.10 11.06
C LEU A 97 -4.36 0.56 12.19
N GLY A 98 -4.25 1.88 12.34
CA GLY A 98 -5.02 2.63 13.33
C GLY A 98 -6.52 2.64 13.05
N VAL A 99 -6.92 2.77 11.78
CA VAL A 99 -8.34 2.66 11.36
C VAL A 99 -8.83 1.24 11.59
N TYR A 100 -8.08 0.24 11.12
CA TYR A 100 -8.41 -1.18 11.29
C TYR A 100 -8.62 -1.54 12.76
N ARG A 101 -7.67 -1.17 13.64
CA ARG A 101 -7.77 -1.43 15.07
C ARG A 101 -9.01 -0.81 15.70
N ARG A 102 -9.37 0.44 15.35
CA ARG A 102 -10.56 1.11 15.89
C ARG A 102 -11.87 0.43 15.49
N ALA A 103 -11.92 -0.18 14.31
CA ALA A 103 -13.11 -0.90 13.85
C ALA A 103 -13.27 -2.29 14.47
N HIS A 104 -12.24 -2.80 15.15
CA HIS A 104 -12.19 -4.13 15.78
C HIS A 104 -11.97 -4.07 17.30
N ALA A 105 -12.10 -2.89 17.89
CA ALA A 105 -12.08 -2.68 19.34
C ALA A 105 -13.52 -2.63 19.85
#